data_AF-A0A354PF39-F1
#
_entry.id   AF-A0A354PF39-F1
#
_cell.length_a   1.000
_cell.length_b   1.000
_cell.length_c   1.000
_cell.angle_alpha   90.00
_cell.angle_beta   90.00
_cell.angle_gamma   90.00
#
_symmetry.space_group_name_H-M   'P 1'
#
loop_
_entity.id
_entity.type
_entity.pdbx_description
1 polymer ?
#
loop_
_entity_poly.entity_id
_entity_poly.type
_entity_poly.pdbx_seq_one_letter_code
_entity_poly.pdbx_strand_id
1 'polypeptide(L)'
;MLLTIQTTHQPATDLGYLLHKHPDRFQSFELSFGQAHVFYPELGEQAITAAILLDVDPVAMVRGKSRGRRENGLLDQYVNDRPYVASSFMSVAISQVFGSALAGRCKDRPDLVNQSMPL
;
A
#
# COMPACT_ATOMS: atom_id res chain seq x y z
N MET A 1 -4.31 -8.71 0.91
CA MET A 1 -3.41 -8.69 -0.29
C MET A 1 -2.13 -7.91 0.03
N LEU A 2 -0.96 -8.28 -0.52
CA LEU A 2 0.36 -7.70 -0.17
C LEU A 2 1.12 -7.19 -1.42
N LEU A 3 1.75 -6.02 -1.31
CA LEU A 3 2.79 -5.54 -2.24
C LEU A 3 4.06 -5.23 -1.44
N THR A 4 5.21 -5.70 -1.93
CA THR A 4 6.53 -5.41 -1.37
C THR A 4 7.40 -4.71 -2.38
N ILE A 5 8.22 -3.77 -1.90
CA ILE A 5 9.23 -3.05 -2.69
C ILE A 5 10.55 -3.23 -1.95
N GLN A 6 11.51 -3.89 -2.58
CA GLN A 6 12.83 -4.12 -2.02
C GLN A 6 13.86 -3.29 -2.77
N THR A 7 14.91 -2.86 -2.08
CA THR A 7 16.08 -2.29 -2.75
C THR A 7 17.36 -2.79 -2.12
N THR A 8 18.42 -2.86 -2.91
CA THR A 8 19.80 -3.09 -2.47
C THR A 8 20.68 -1.84 -2.63
N HIS A 9 20.06 -0.68 -2.86
CA HIS A 9 20.72 0.62 -2.86
C HIS A 9 21.46 0.84 -1.53
N GLN A 10 22.54 1.63 -1.56
CA GLN A 10 23.26 1.99 -0.34
C GLN A 10 23.34 3.52 -0.16
N PRO A 11 22.91 4.05 1.00
CA PRO A 11 22.30 3.35 2.14
C PRO A 11 20.88 2.81 1.84
N ALA A 12 20.59 1.55 2.21
CA ALA A 12 19.28 0.94 1.94
C ALA A 12 18.13 1.72 2.58
N THR A 13 18.36 2.30 3.77
CA THR A 13 17.40 3.14 4.50
C THR A 13 16.87 4.34 3.71
N ASP A 14 17.53 4.76 2.63
CA ASP A 14 17.04 5.82 1.76
C ASP A 14 15.66 5.51 1.15
N LEU A 15 15.29 4.22 1.00
CA LEU A 15 13.95 3.83 0.57
C LEU A 15 12.85 4.42 1.48
N GLY A 16 13.09 4.52 2.79
CA GLY A 16 12.16 5.11 3.75
C GLY A 16 11.87 6.59 3.47
N TYR A 17 12.91 7.36 3.12
CA TYR A 17 12.77 8.77 2.75
C TYR A 17 12.03 8.93 1.42
N LEU A 18 12.34 8.09 0.43
CA LEU A 18 11.67 8.14 -0.88
C LEU A 18 10.18 7.80 -0.78
N LEU A 19 9.82 6.82 0.06
CA LEU A 19 8.42 6.42 0.28
C LEU A 19 7.68 7.29 1.31
N HIS A 20 8.37 8.20 2.00
CA HIS A 20 7.85 8.99 3.13
C HIS A 20 7.25 8.10 4.21
N LYS A 21 7.94 7.01 4.55
CA LYS A 21 7.56 6.05 5.58
C LYS A 21 8.79 5.68 6.39
N HIS A 22 8.70 5.84 7.69
CA HIS A 22 9.82 5.55 8.58
C HIS A 22 9.93 4.04 8.78
N PRO A 23 11.11 3.41 8.58
CA PRO A 23 11.28 1.97 8.71
C PRO A 23 10.81 1.39 10.05
N ASP A 24 11.12 2.08 11.15
CA ASP A 24 10.72 1.65 12.51
C ASP A 24 9.27 1.95 12.89
N ARG A 25 8.42 2.38 11.95
CA ARG A 25 7.02 2.71 12.24
C ARG A 25 6.06 1.86 11.41
N PHE A 26 5.25 1.08 12.13
CA PHE A 26 4.03 0.52 11.57
C PHE A 26 2.96 1.63 11.46
N GLN A 27 2.34 1.76 10.29
CA GLN A 27 1.31 2.77 10.05
C GLN A 27 0.08 2.15 9.39
N SER A 28 -1.12 2.58 9.80
CA SER A 28 -2.39 2.17 9.21
C SER A 28 -3.09 3.37 8.59
N PHE A 29 -3.73 3.17 7.44
CA PHE A 29 -4.45 4.19 6.70
C PHE A 29 -5.86 3.70 6.38
N GLU A 30 -6.87 4.47 6.77
CA GLU A 30 -8.27 4.18 6.46
C GLU A 30 -8.56 4.35 4.96
N LEU A 31 -9.25 3.38 4.38
CA LEU A 31 -9.73 3.35 2.99
C LEU A 31 -11.25 3.19 2.99
N SER A 32 -11.90 3.49 1.87
CA SER A 32 -13.37 3.33 1.75
C SER A 32 -13.86 1.88 1.80
N PHE A 33 -12.94 0.90 1.80
CA PHE A 33 -13.20 -0.53 1.75
C PHE A 33 -12.40 -1.33 2.80
N GLY A 34 -11.81 -0.66 3.81
CA GLY A 34 -10.97 -1.30 4.83
C GLY A 34 -9.78 -0.42 5.17
N GLN A 35 -8.62 -1.02 5.41
CA GLN A 35 -7.38 -0.33 5.75
C GLN A 35 -6.21 -0.77 4.87
N ALA A 36 -5.18 0.08 4.80
CA ALA A 36 -3.85 -0.30 4.33
C ALA A 36 -2.84 -0.16 5.46
N HIS A 37 -2.04 -1.20 5.68
CA HIS A 37 -0.94 -1.20 6.63
C HIS A 37 0.39 -1.07 5.90
N VAL A 38 1.27 -0.23 6.42
CA VAL A 38 2.62 -0.04 5.90
C VAL A 38 3.63 -0.35 6.98
N PHE A 39 4.60 -1.18 6.62
CA PHE A 39 5.66 -1.61 7.51
C PHE A 39 6.86 -2.12 6.71
N TYR A 40 7.97 -2.36 7.41
CA TYR A 40 9.22 -2.84 6.82
C TYR A 40 9.54 -4.22 7.39
N PRO A 41 9.18 -5.32 6.70
CA PRO A 41 9.47 -6.67 7.18
C PRO A 41 10.97 -7.00 7.23
N GLU A 42 11.79 -6.27 6.48
CA GLU A 42 13.24 -6.42 6.46
C GLU A 42 13.90 -5.05 6.48
N LEU A 43 14.82 -4.86 7.42
CA LEU A 43 15.65 -3.66 7.60
C LEU A 43 17.10 -4.09 7.83
N GLY A 44 17.83 -4.30 6.75
CA GLY A 44 19.26 -4.65 6.77
C GLY A 44 20.13 -3.53 6.22
N GLU A 45 21.45 -3.68 6.39
CA GLU A 45 22.43 -2.76 5.83
C GLU A 45 22.51 -2.86 4.30
N GLN A 46 22.35 -4.08 3.77
CA GLN A 46 22.51 -4.40 2.34
C GLN A 46 21.20 -4.38 1.57
N ALA A 47 20.08 -4.56 2.25
CA ALA A 47 18.76 -4.59 1.66
C ALA A 47 17.70 -4.11 2.66
N ILE A 48 16.67 -3.47 2.14
CA ILE A 48 15.48 -3.09 2.91
C ILE A 48 14.25 -3.44 2.08
N THR A 49 13.18 -3.86 2.75
CA THR A 49 11.91 -4.18 2.11
C THR A 49 10.80 -3.37 2.76
N ALA A 50 10.11 -2.54 1.96
CA ALA A 50 8.87 -1.89 2.34
C ALA A 50 7.68 -2.77 1.95
N ALA A 51 6.64 -2.81 2.76
CA ALA A 51 5.41 -3.56 2.50
C ALA A 51 4.18 -2.67 2.64
N ILE A 52 3.20 -2.86 1.75
CA ILE A 52 1.82 -2.39 1.91
C ILE A 52 0.88 -3.60 1.89
N LEU A 53 0.15 -3.79 2.99
CA LEU A 53 -0.83 -4.86 3.17
C LEU A 53 -2.23 -4.27 3.18
N LEU A 54 -3.10 -4.74 2.28
CA LEU A 54 -4.52 -4.41 2.29
C LEU A 54 -5.26 -5.34 3.25
N ASP A 55 -5.96 -4.73 4.20
CA ASP A 55 -6.95 -5.35 5.06
C ASP A 55 -8.34 -4.86 4.65
N VAL A 56 -9.02 -5.64 3.81
CA VAL A 56 -10.29 -5.26 3.20
C VAL A 56 -11.43 -5.78 4.07
N ASP A 57 -12.43 -4.93 4.37
CA ASP A 57 -13.65 -5.34 5.06
C ASP A 57 -14.74 -5.73 4.03
N PRO A 58 -14.92 -7.04 3.74
CA PRO A 58 -15.90 -7.48 2.75
C PRO A 58 -17.34 -7.18 3.18
N VAL A 59 -17.63 -7.15 4.49
CA VAL A 59 -18.99 -6.94 5.01
C VAL A 59 -19.39 -5.47 4.85
N ALA A 60 -18.52 -4.54 5.27
CA ALA A 60 -18.76 -3.11 5.10
C ALA A 60 -18.90 -2.73 3.62
N MET A 61 -18.10 -3.33 2.74
CA MET A 61 -18.17 -3.09 1.30
C MET A 61 -19.52 -3.43 0.67
N VAL A 62 -20.17 -4.52 1.11
CA VAL A 62 -21.49 -4.93 0.60
C VAL A 62 -22.57 -4.00 1.15
N ARG A 63 -22.54 -3.73 2.46
CA ARG A 63 -23.53 -2.86 3.12
C ARG A 63 -23.52 -1.43 2.58
N GLY A 64 -22.36 -0.90 2.19
CA GLY A 64 -22.23 0.43 1.57
C GLY A 64 -22.85 0.54 0.17
N LYS A 65 -23.05 -0.58 -0.54
CA LYS A 65 -23.60 -0.63 -1.93
C LYS A 65 -25.09 -0.91 -1.99
N SER A 66 -25.72 -1.38 -0.91
CA SER A 66 -27.13 -1.80 -0.87
C SER A 66 -28.16 -0.68 -1.02
N ARG A 67 -27.78 0.59 -1.22
CA ARG A 67 -28.76 1.67 -1.45
C ARG A 67 -29.33 1.75 -2.87
N GLY A 68 -28.89 0.93 -3.84
CA GLY A 68 -29.34 1.12 -5.22
C GLY A 68 -29.27 -0.02 -6.25
N ARG A 69 -28.90 -1.26 -5.90
CA ARG A 69 -28.89 -2.38 -6.87
C ARG A 69 -29.72 -3.57 -6.39
N ARG A 70 -30.68 -3.96 -7.23
CA ARG A 70 -31.62 -5.07 -7.03
C ARG A 70 -30.89 -6.42 -6.89
N GLU A 71 -31.50 -7.24 -6.06
CA GLU A 71 -31.15 -8.56 -5.55
C GLU A 71 -30.99 -9.61 -6.66
N ASN A 72 -29.77 -9.81 -7.17
CA ASN A 72 -29.39 -11.07 -7.81
C ASN A 72 -27.97 -11.42 -7.37
N GLY A 73 -27.79 -12.58 -6.73
CA GLY A 73 -26.49 -13.10 -6.27
C GLY A 73 -25.97 -12.48 -4.97
N LEU A 74 -26.76 -12.47 -3.89
CA LEU A 74 -26.32 -11.94 -2.58
C LEU A 74 -25.06 -12.66 -2.05
N LEU A 75 -24.94 -13.97 -2.24
CA LEU A 75 -23.80 -14.76 -1.75
C LEU A 75 -22.47 -14.35 -2.40
N ASP A 76 -22.44 -14.18 -3.73
CA ASP A 76 -21.23 -13.78 -4.48
C ASP A 76 -20.72 -12.39 -4.06
N GLN A 77 -21.58 -11.56 -3.46
CA GLN A 77 -21.17 -10.26 -2.94
C GLN A 77 -20.48 -10.38 -1.57
N TYR A 78 -20.88 -11.33 -0.73
CA TYR A 78 -20.25 -11.57 0.58
C TYR A 78 -19.03 -12.49 0.50
N VAL A 79 -19.03 -13.45 -0.44
CA VAL A 79 -17.95 -14.43 -0.62
C VAL A 79 -17.35 -14.22 -2.00
N ASN A 80 -16.21 -13.53 -2.05
CA ASN A 80 -15.44 -13.32 -3.26
C ASN A 80 -13.96 -13.08 -2.93
N ASP A 81 -13.16 -13.02 -3.98
CA ASP A 81 -11.71 -12.88 -3.94
C ASP A 81 -11.22 -11.45 -3.66
N ARG A 82 -12.10 -10.44 -3.68
CA ARG A 82 -11.75 -9.01 -3.60
C ARG A 82 -10.82 -8.65 -2.42
N PRO A 83 -10.96 -9.25 -1.22
CA PRO A 83 -10.03 -9.00 -0.11
C PRO A 83 -8.59 -9.54 -0.32
N TYR A 84 -8.44 -10.49 -1.24
CA TYR A 84 -7.24 -11.33 -1.35
C TYR A 84 -6.43 -11.09 -2.63
N VAL A 85 -6.97 -10.35 -3.61
CA VAL A 85 -6.32 -10.09 -4.91
C VAL A 85 -5.78 -8.67 -5.03
N ALA A 86 -4.72 -8.48 -5.83
CA ALA A 86 -4.23 -7.16 -6.24
C ALA A 86 -5.13 -6.56 -7.33
N SER A 87 -6.29 -6.07 -6.91
CA SER A 87 -7.21 -5.33 -7.78
C SER A 87 -6.91 -3.82 -7.76
N SER A 88 -7.81 -3.02 -8.34
CA SER A 88 -7.76 -1.55 -8.28
C SER A 88 -7.74 -0.99 -6.85
N PHE A 89 -8.15 -1.77 -5.84
CA PHE A 89 -7.97 -1.43 -4.43
C PHE A 89 -6.51 -1.20 -4.06
N MET A 90 -5.58 -1.98 -4.62
CA MET A 90 -4.15 -1.76 -4.41
C MET A 90 -3.70 -0.45 -5.02
N SER A 91 -4.18 -0.10 -6.21
CA SER A 91 -3.86 1.19 -6.85
C SER A 91 -4.34 2.38 -6.01
N VAL A 92 -5.54 2.30 -5.43
CA VAL A 92 -6.07 3.34 -4.53
C VAL A 92 -5.19 3.46 -3.27
N ALA A 93 -4.83 2.33 -2.66
CA ALA A 93 -3.98 2.33 -1.48
C ALA A 93 -2.59 2.91 -1.77
N ILE A 94 -1.95 2.54 -2.90
CA ILE A 94 -0.67 3.12 -3.33
C ILE A 94 -0.80 4.63 -3.50
N SER A 95 -1.84 5.12 -4.18
CA SER A 95 -2.05 6.55 -4.40
C SER A 95 -2.21 7.33 -3.08
N GLN A 96 -2.96 6.79 -2.13
CA GLN A 96 -3.21 7.43 -0.85
C GLN A 96 -1.99 7.38 0.08
N VAL A 97 -1.28 6.25 0.11
CA VAL A 97 -0.18 6.00 1.05
C VAL A 97 1.15 6.57 0.54
N PHE A 98 1.44 6.38 -0.75
CA PHE A 98 2.70 6.76 -1.40
C PHE A 98 2.55 7.96 -2.34
N GLY A 99 1.50 8.78 -2.18
CA GLY A 99 1.20 9.91 -3.07
C GLY A 99 2.34 10.94 -3.21
N SER A 100 3.11 11.20 -2.14
CA SER A 100 4.29 12.07 -2.22
C SER A 100 5.43 11.48 -3.05
N ALA A 101 5.65 10.16 -2.94
CA ALA A 101 6.64 9.44 -3.71
C ALA A 101 6.27 9.42 -5.20
N LEU A 102 5.00 9.11 -5.50
CA LEU A 102 4.46 9.14 -6.88
C LEU A 102 4.55 10.52 -7.52
N ALA A 103 4.44 11.58 -6.73
CA ALA A 103 4.60 12.96 -7.20
C ALA A 103 6.07 13.35 -7.44
N GLY A 104 7.03 12.45 -7.22
CA GLY A 104 8.47 12.73 -7.36
C GLY A 104 8.94 13.78 -6.37
N ARG A 105 8.42 13.79 -5.13
CA ARG A 105 8.81 14.76 -4.10
C ARG A 105 9.51 14.04 -2.95
N CYS A 106 10.72 14.44 -2.59
CA CYS A 106 11.38 14.05 -1.34
C CYS A 106 12.19 15.24 -0.82
N LYS A 107 11.84 15.79 0.35
CA LYS A 107 12.53 16.97 0.90
C LYS A 107 13.84 16.61 1.59
N ASP A 108 13.88 15.43 2.22
CA ASP A 108 15.03 14.98 3.03
C ASP A 108 16.13 14.36 2.18
N ARG A 109 15.79 13.89 0.97
CA ARG A 109 16.70 13.29 -0.02
C ARG A 109 16.32 13.69 -1.47
N PRO A 110 16.36 14.98 -1.82
CA PRO A 110 15.95 15.45 -3.15
C PRO A 110 16.82 14.87 -4.26
N ASP A 111 18.12 14.67 -4.01
CA ASP A 111 19.08 14.16 -4.99
C ASP A 111 18.77 12.73 -5.46
N LEU A 112 18.07 11.93 -4.65
CA LEU A 112 17.76 10.54 -4.95
C LEU A 112 16.53 10.38 -5.86
N VAL A 113 15.67 11.39 -5.96
CA VAL A 113 14.40 11.30 -6.72
C VAL A 113 14.62 11.03 -8.20
N ASN A 114 15.70 11.58 -8.76
CA ASN A 114 16.04 11.45 -10.18
C ASN A 114 17.07 10.34 -10.47
N GLN A 115 17.48 9.60 -9.43
CA GLN A 115 18.45 8.52 -9.59
C GLN A 115 17.72 7.21 -9.86
N SER A 116 18.26 6.42 -10.78
CA SER A 116 17.78 5.05 -10.96
C SER A 116 18.17 4.23 -9.75
N MET A 117 17.17 3.76 -8.99
CA MET A 117 17.36 2.89 -7.85
C MET A 117 17.23 1.42 -8.29
N PRO A 118 18.08 0.49 -7.80
CA PRO A 118 17.86 -0.94 -7.98
C PRO A 118 16.63 -1.37 -7.15
N LEU A 119 15.52 -1.68 -7.83
CA LEU A 119 14.24 -2.09 -7.24
C LEU A 119 13.81 -3.47 -7.74
#